data_AF-C2BFS0-F1
#
_entry.id   AF-C2BFS0-F1
#
_cell.length_a   1.000
_cell.length_b   1.000
_cell.length_c   1.000
_cell.angle_alpha   90.00
_cell.angle_beta   90.00
_cell.angle_gamma   90.00
#
_symmetry.space_group_name_H-M   'P 1'
#
loop_
_entity.id
_entity.type
_entity.pdbx_description
1 polymer ?
#
loop_
_entity_poly.entity_id
_entity_poly.type
_entity_poly.pdbx_seq_one_letter_code
_entity_poly.pdbx_strand_id
1 'polypeptide(L)'
;SSQKIKREKGDFISAFAPYGYKKSEKNKNKLVIDEQVANNIKNIFDMKLLGYSSKAIADELNNLGVLTPRKYKESQGFKCNGFQNTKGGTWSAKTVNRIIENEVYIGNTLQGKSVTLSYKNKKQIEKEKEEWIRVENTHEAIISKEVFTIANTMLKRDLNNSRGKDKIDIFTG
;
A
#
# COMPACT_ATOMS: atom_id res chain seq x y z
N SER A 1 16.43 -21.92 -3.17
CA SER A 1 15.21 -22.39 -2.46
C SER A 1 14.00 -22.21 -3.38
N SER A 2 12.98 -23.05 -3.26
CA SER A 2 11.75 -22.98 -4.09
C SER A 2 11.04 -21.62 -4.00
N GLN A 3 11.15 -20.92 -2.86
CA GLN A 3 10.58 -19.57 -2.71
C GLN A 3 11.32 -18.51 -3.52
N LYS A 4 12.65 -18.61 -3.69
CA LYS A 4 13.41 -17.64 -4.50
C LYS A 4 12.98 -17.67 -5.96
N ILE A 5 12.82 -18.88 -6.53
CA ILE A 5 12.37 -19.10 -7.91
C ILE A 5 10.96 -18.54 -8.12
N LYS A 6 10.04 -18.74 -7.15
CA LYS A 6 8.69 -18.17 -7.22
C LYS A 6 8.71 -16.63 -7.17
N ARG A 7 9.61 -16.04 -6.36
CA ARG A 7 9.77 -14.58 -6.27
C ARG A 7 10.24 -13.98 -7.60
N GLU A 8 11.22 -14.61 -8.22
CA GLU A 8 11.76 -14.20 -9.52
C GLU A 8 10.73 -14.36 -10.66
N LYS A 9 9.86 -15.37 -10.57
CA LYS A 9 8.74 -15.56 -11.52
C LYS A 9 7.59 -14.57 -11.33
N GLY A 10 7.59 -13.75 -10.28
CA GLY A 10 6.49 -12.82 -9.98
C GLY A 10 5.27 -13.47 -9.34
N ASP A 11 5.35 -14.73 -8.91
CA ASP A 11 4.27 -15.41 -8.20
C ASP A 11 3.97 -14.68 -6.89
N PHE A 12 2.71 -14.40 -6.59
CA PHE A 12 2.29 -13.77 -5.35
C PHE A 12 2.33 -14.77 -4.18
N ILE A 13 3.39 -14.71 -3.37
CA ILE A 13 3.64 -15.69 -2.29
C ILE A 13 3.07 -15.25 -0.93
N SER A 14 2.62 -13.99 -0.81
CA SER A 14 2.09 -13.47 0.46
C SER A 14 0.79 -14.19 0.86
N ALA A 15 0.60 -14.38 2.17
CA ALA A 15 -0.61 -15.00 2.72
C ALA A 15 -1.88 -14.20 2.36
N PHE A 16 -1.78 -12.87 2.35
CA PHE A 16 -2.91 -11.96 2.15
C PHE A 16 -2.71 -11.08 0.92
N ALA A 17 -3.77 -10.91 0.13
CA ALA A 17 -3.81 -9.98 -0.99
C ALA A 17 -3.82 -8.52 -0.49
N PRO A 18 -3.25 -7.58 -1.26
CA PRO A 18 -3.41 -6.15 -1.00
C PRO A 18 -4.88 -5.72 -1.13
N TYR A 19 -5.26 -4.62 -0.49
CA TYR A 19 -6.57 -4.00 -0.68
C TYR A 19 -6.77 -3.64 -2.16
N GLY A 20 -7.98 -3.77 -2.71
CA GLY A 20 -8.22 -3.63 -4.16
C GLY A 20 -8.02 -4.92 -4.96
N TYR A 21 -7.41 -5.96 -4.38
CA TYR A 21 -7.13 -7.24 -5.03
C TYR A 21 -7.58 -8.44 -4.19
N LYS A 22 -7.88 -9.54 -4.88
CA LYS A 22 -8.11 -10.86 -4.30
C LYS A 22 -7.21 -11.89 -4.98
N LYS A 23 -7.01 -13.04 -4.32
CA LYS A 23 -6.31 -14.17 -4.96
C LYS A 23 -7.22 -14.84 -5.98
N SER A 24 -6.67 -15.22 -7.13
CA SER A 24 -7.42 -16.00 -8.10
C SER A 24 -7.80 -17.37 -7.54
N GLU A 25 -9.03 -17.80 -7.80
CA GLU A 25 -9.51 -19.15 -7.46
C GLU A 25 -8.74 -20.24 -8.22
N LYS A 26 -8.38 -19.95 -9.49
CA LYS A 26 -7.66 -20.87 -10.37
C LYS A 26 -6.18 -20.97 -10.03
N ASN A 27 -5.56 -19.87 -9.59
CA ASN A 27 -4.16 -19.83 -9.20
C ASN A 27 -3.94 -18.92 -7.99
N LYS A 28 -3.72 -19.52 -6.82
CA LYS A 28 -3.52 -18.80 -5.56
C LYS A 28 -2.29 -17.87 -5.54
N ASN A 29 -1.39 -18.02 -6.52
CA ASN A 29 -0.22 -17.17 -6.70
C ASN A 29 -0.48 -16.00 -7.66
N LYS A 30 -1.71 -15.81 -8.17
CA LYS A 30 -2.08 -14.67 -9.01
C LYS A 30 -3.07 -13.77 -8.27
N LEU A 31 -2.88 -12.46 -8.43
CA LEU A 31 -3.81 -11.43 -7.99
C LEU A 31 -4.80 -11.13 -9.11
N VAL A 32 -6.06 -10.94 -8.75
CA VAL A 32 -7.13 -10.46 -9.62
C VAL A 32 -7.82 -9.29 -8.95
N ILE A 33 -8.36 -8.36 -9.73
CA ILE A 33 -9.01 -7.16 -9.22
C ILE A 33 -10.21 -7.56 -8.37
N ASP A 34 -10.35 -6.91 -7.22
CA ASP A 34 -11.54 -6.99 -6.38
C ASP A 34 -12.42 -5.77 -6.67
N GLU A 35 -13.39 -5.93 -7.55
CA GLU A 35 -14.27 -4.86 -8.04
C GLU A 35 -14.99 -4.10 -6.92
N GLN A 36 -15.25 -4.75 -5.77
CA GLN A 36 -15.93 -4.12 -4.63
C GLN A 36 -15.12 -2.98 -4.01
N VAL A 37 -13.79 -3.11 -4.02
CA VAL A 37 -12.88 -2.18 -3.33
C VAL A 37 -11.87 -1.52 -4.27
N ALA A 38 -11.75 -1.98 -5.51
CA ALA A 38 -10.88 -1.39 -6.52
C ALA A 38 -11.28 0.05 -6.87
N ASN A 39 -12.59 0.36 -6.88
CA ASN A 39 -13.06 1.72 -7.10
C ASN A 39 -12.60 2.69 -6.01
N ASN A 40 -12.47 2.23 -4.75
CA ASN A 40 -11.94 3.05 -3.67
C ASN A 40 -10.47 3.42 -3.93
N ILE A 41 -9.69 2.52 -4.54
CA ILE A 41 -8.31 2.82 -4.95
C ILE A 41 -8.33 3.91 -6.03
N LYS A 42 -9.13 3.76 -7.08
CA LYS A 42 -9.26 4.77 -8.15
C LYS A 42 -9.61 6.14 -7.58
N ASN A 43 -10.65 6.20 -6.74
CA ASN A 43 -11.08 7.43 -6.06
C ASN A 43 -9.95 8.07 -5.22
N ILE A 44 -9.13 7.27 -4.53
CA ILE A 44 -7.97 7.78 -3.77
C ILE A 44 -6.96 8.47 -4.69
N PHE A 45 -6.64 7.86 -5.84
CA PHE A 45 -5.72 8.45 -6.81
C PHE A 45 -6.34 9.69 -7.46
N ASP A 46 -7.61 9.64 -7.84
CA ASP A 46 -8.31 10.78 -8.45
C ASP A 46 -8.37 11.98 -7.51
N MET A 47 -8.78 11.79 -6.25
CA MET A 47 -8.73 12.85 -5.23
C MET A 47 -7.31 13.41 -5.05
N LYS A 48 -6.29 12.55 -5.13
CA LYS A 48 -4.91 13.02 -5.04
C LYS A 48 -4.53 13.91 -6.22
N LEU A 49 -4.92 13.53 -7.44
CA LEU A 49 -4.70 14.31 -8.66
C LEU A 49 -5.46 15.64 -8.63
N LEU A 50 -6.63 15.68 -7.98
CA LEU A 50 -7.37 16.92 -7.71
C LEU A 50 -6.70 17.83 -6.66
N GLY A 51 -5.57 17.41 -6.07
CA GLY A 51 -4.79 18.21 -5.13
C GLY A 51 -5.16 18.02 -3.66
N TYR A 52 -5.97 17.01 -3.32
CA TYR A 52 -6.33 16.75 -1.93
C TYR A 52 -5.09 16.29 -1.12
N SER A 53 -5.01 16.77 0.12
CA SER A 53 -4.02 16.26 1.08
C SER A 53 -4.39 14.84 1.51
N SER A 54 -3.41 14.03 1.90
CA SER A 54 -3.67 12.66 2.36
C SER A 54 -4.57 12.60 3.60
N LYS A 55 -4.58 13.68 4.41
CA LYS A 55 -5.49 13.84 5.54
C LYS A 55 -6.93 14.09 5.04
N ALA A 56 -7.11 15.00 4.09
CA ALA A 56 -8.41 15.29 3.50
C ALA A 56 -9.00 14.06 2.81
N ILE A 57 -8.19 13.31 2.05
CA ILE A 57 -8.61 12.03 1.43
C ILE A 57 -9.06 11.04 2.51
N ALA A 58 -8.31 10.92 3.60
CA ALA A 58 -8.67 10.01 4.68
C ALA A 58 -9.99 10.41 5.37
N ASP A 59 -10.19 11.71 5.60
CA ASP A 59 -11.41 12.22 6.21
C ASP A 59 -12.63 12.01 5.30
N GLU A 60 -12.47 12.25 4.00
CA GLU A 60 -13.51 11.99 2.99
C GLU A 60 -13.92 10.51 2.97
N LEU A 61 -12.96 9.59 2.93
CA LEU A 61 -13.23 8.16 2.97
C LEU A 61 -13.93 7.72 4.27
N ASN A 62 -13.61 8.37 5.39
CA ASN A 62 -14.30 8.12 6.66
C ASN A 62 -15.74 8.63 6.63
N ASN A 63 -15.99 9.82 6.05
CA ASN A 63 -17.31 10.40 5.92
C ASN A 63 -18.22 9.55 5.02
N LEU A 64 -17.65 9.01 3.93
CA LEU A 64 -18.33 8.08 3.02
C LEU A 64 -18.54 6.68 3.62
N GLY A 65 -18.03 6.42 4.83
CA GLY A 65 -18.15 5.11 5.49
C GLY A 65 -17.34 3.99 4.82
N VAL A 66 -16.32 4.34 4.01
CA VAL A 66 -15.52 3.36 3.28
C VAL A 66 -14.70 2.52 4.25
N LEU A 67 -14.83 1.19 4.15
CA LEU A 67 -14.07 0.27 4.98
C LEU A 67 -12.56 0.37 4.70
N THR A 68 -11.78 0.55 5.75
CA THR A 68 -10.32 0.50 5.67
C THR A 68 -9.83 -0.89 5.23
N PRO A 69 -8.61 -1.01 4.68
CA PRO A 69 -8.03 -2.30 4.30
C PRO A 69 -8.12 -3.38 5.38
N ARG A 70 -7.94 -2.99 6.64
CA ARG A 70 -8.06 -3.91 7.78
C ARG A 70 -9.50 -4.32 8.03
N LYS A 71 -10.44 -3.36 8.11
CA LYS A 71 -11.85 -3.65 8.36
C LYS A 71 -12.46 -4.50 7.24
N TYR A 72 -12.11 -4.20 6.00
CA TYR A 72 -12.52 -5.03 4.86
C TYR A 72 -11.97 -6.45 4.98
N LYS A 73 -10.70 -6.60 5.39
CA LYS A 73 -10.13 -7.94 5.63
C LYS A 73 -10.84 -8.67 6.78
N GLU A 74 -11.22 -7.98 7.84
CA GLU A 74 -11.99 -8.55 8.96
C GLU A 74 -13.42 -8.94 8.52
N SER A 75 -14.09 -8.15 7.67
CA SER A 75 -15.42 -8.50 7.12
C SER A 75 -15.38 -9.71 6.20
N GLN A 76 -14.22 -10.02 5.60
CA GLN A 76 -13.96 -11.24 4.82
C GLN A 76 -13.62 -12.46 5.70
N GLY A 77 -13.74 -12.35 7.04
CA GLY A 77 -13.53 -13.46 7.98
C GLY A 77 -12.08 -13.71 8.40
N PHE A 78 -11.13 -12.86 7.99
CA PHE A 78 -9.73 -13.02 8.40
C PHE A 78 -9.46 -12.41 9.78
N LYS A 79 -8.89 -13.20 10.69
CA LYS A 79 -8.45 -12.73 12.02
C LYS A 79 -7.23 -11.80 11.89
N CYS A 80 -7.40 -10.51 12.12
CA CYS A 80 -6.31 -9.53 12.15
C CYS A 80 -5.83 -9.31 13.60
N ASN A 81 -5.13 -10.30 14.16
CA ASN A 81 -4.58 -10.22 15.52
C ASN A 81 -3.25 -9.44 15.50
N GLY A 82 -3.29 -8.16 15.88
CA GLY A 82 -2.10 -7.30 16.03
C GLY A 82 -2.30 -6.27 17.15
N PHE A 83 -1.18 -5.70 17.66
CA PHE A 83 -1.16 -4.70 18.74
C PHE A 83 -2.27 -3.66 18.54
N GLN A 84 -3.22 -3.66 19.46
CA GLN A 84 -4.42 -2.86 19.41
C GLN A 84 -4.09 -1.43 19.84
N ASN A 85 -3.48 -0.65 18.96
CA ASN A 85 -3.46 0.80 19.18
C ASN A 85 -4.89 1.32 18.92
N THR A 86 -5.52 1.62 20.05
CA THR A 86 -6.73 2.39 20.33
C THR A 86 -7.30 3.15 19.11
N LYS A 87 -8.58 2.91 18.79
CA LYS A 87 -9.36 3.51 17.66
C LYS A 87 -9.06 2.95 16.25
N GLY A 88 -8.61 1.70 16.15
CA GLY A 88 -8.29 1.03 14.89
C GLY A 88 -9.52 0.78 14.00
N GLY A 89 -9.75 1.65 13.02
CA GLY A 89 -10.86 1.43 12.09
C GLY A 89 -11.15 2.55 11.09
N THR A 90 -10.52 3.71 11.24
CA THR A 90 -10.67 4.84 10.33
C THR A 90 -9.48 4.96 9.39
N TRP A 91 -9.73 5.54 8.23
CA TRP A 91 -8.70 5.98 7.32
C TRP A 91 -7.82 7.02 8.00
N SER A 92 -6.51 6.88 7.81
CA SER A 92 -5.51 7.83 8.26
C SER A 92 -4.66 8.27 7.08
N ALA A 93 -4.08 9.46 7.15
CA ALA A 93 -3.15 9.95 6.12
C ALA A 93 -2.01 8.93 5.85
N LYS A 94 -1.52 8.24 6.89
CA LYS A 94 -0.51 7.19 6.76
C LYS A 94 -1.00 6.00 5.95
N THR A 95 -2.25 5.60 6.12
CA THR A 95 -2.86 4.51 5.33
C THR A 95 -3.01 4.91 3.87
N VAL A 96 -3.46 6.15 3.62
CA VAL A 96 -3.59 6.70 2.25
C VAL A 96 -2.22 6.78 1.56
N ASN A 97 -1.20 7.30 2.23
CA ASN A 97 0.17 7.38 1.67
C ASN A 97 0.69 5.99 1.28
N ARG A 98 0.48 4.99 2.14
CA ARG A 98 0.86 3.60 1.85
C ARG A 98 0.15 3.03 0.63
N ILE A 99 -1.06 3.49 0.30
CA ILE A 99 -1.75 3.09 -0.92
C ILE A 99 -1.13 3.78 -2.13
N ILE A 100 -0.96 5.11 -2.07
CA ILE A 100 -0.40 5.90 -3.19
C ILE A 100 1.01 5.42 -3.56
N GLU A 101 1.85 5.06 -2.59
CA GLU A 101 3.23 4.62 -2.81
C GLU A 101 3.37 3.16 -3.27
N ASN A 102 2.28 2.37 -3.23
CA ASN A 102 2.38 0.93 -3.47
C ASN A 102 2.27 0.57 -4.96
N GLU A 103 3.37 0.11 -5.54
CA GLU A 103 3.45 -0.27 -6.96
C GLU A 103 2.57 -1.47 -7.34
N VAL A 104 1.95 -2.14 -6.38
CA VAL A 104 0.97 -3.20 -6.69
C VAL A 104 -0.19 -2.67 -7.54
N TYR A 105 -0.58 -1.42 -7.35
CA TYR A 105 -1.70 -0.83 -8.10
C TYR A 105 -1.39 -0.54 -9.57
N ILE A 106 -0.11 -0.57 -9.96
CA ILE A 106 0.35 -0.49 -11.36
C ILE A 106 0.72 -1.87 -11.93
N GLY A 107 0.32 -2.96 -11.27
CA GLY A 107 0.57 -4.33 -11.75
C GLY A 107 1.94 -4.90 -11.40
N ASN A 108 2.73 -4.21 -10.56
CA ASN A 108 4.06 -4.67 -10.16
C ASN A 108 4.00 -5.46 -8.85
N THR A 109 4.84 -6.49 -8.73
CA THR A 109 4.98 -7.25 -7.49
C THR A 109 6.34 -6.96 -6.85
N LEU A 110 6.31 -6.37 -5.66
CA LEU A 110 7.48 -6.10 -4.83
C LEU A 110 7.62 -7.18 -3.75
N GLN A 111 8.71 -7.94 -3.78
CA GLN A 111 8.97 -9.03 -2.85
C GLN A 111 10.37 -8.95 -2.25
N GLY A 112 10.58 -9.68 -1.15
CA GLY A 112 11.89 -9.70 -0.48
C GLY A 112 12.19 -8.48 0.40
N LYS A 113 11.16 -7.73 0.82
CA LYS A 113 11.30 -6.52 1.67
C LYS A 113 12.01 -6.76 3.00
N SER A 114 12.12 -8.00 3.46
CA SER A 114 12.84 -8.31 4.68
C SER A 114 13.47 -9.68 4.63
N VAL A 115 14.61 -9.84 5.31
CA VAL A 115 15.35 -11.10 5.40
C VAL A 115 15.50 -11.51 6.86
N THR A 116 15.35 -12.81 7.10
CA THR A 116 15.64 -13.42 8.40
C THR A 116 17.14 -13.68 8.49
N LEU A 117 17.80 -13.07 9.49
CA LEU A 117 19.26 -13.11 9.66
C LEU A 117 19.82 -14.52 9.82
N SER A 118 19.10 -15.42 10.49
CA SER A 118 19.56 -16.80 10.70
C SER A 118 18.39 -17.73 11.04
N TYR A 119 18.50 -19.00 10.68
CA TYR A 119 17.54 -20.03 11.08
C TYR A 119 17.42 -20.15 12.61
N LYS A 120 18.51 -19.91 13.35
CA LYS A 120 18.53 -19.92 14.82
C LYS A 120 18.03 -18.61 15.43
N ASN A 121 18.11 -17.51 14.70
CA ASN A 121 17.75 -16.19 15.17
C ASN A 121 16.71 -15.58 14.22
N LYS A 122 15.42 -15.80 14.54
CA LYS A 122 14.26 -15.41 13.71
C LYS A 122 14.07 -13.89 13.57
N LYS A 123 15.07 -13.08 13.94
CA LYS A 123 15.07 -11.63 13.77
C LYS A 123 15.03 -11.30 12.27
N GLN A 124 14.02 -10.54 11.89
CA GLN A 124 13.78 -10.10 10.52
C GLN A 124 14.28 -8.66 10.37
N ILE A 125 15.18 -8.43 9.43
CA ILE A 125 15.68 -7.10 9.07
C ILE A 125 14.99 -6.66 7.79
N GLU A 126 14.52 -5.41 7.75
CA GLU A 126 14.00 -4.77 6.54
C GLU A 126 15.16 -4.40 5.61
N LYS A 127 15.05 -4.80 4.35
CA LYS A 127 16.05 -4.50 3.32
C LYS A 127 15.81 -3.12 2.73
N GLU A 128 16.87 -2.50 2.22
CA GLU A 128 16.77 -1.28 1.43
C GLU A 128 15.93 -1.51 0.17
N LYS A 129 15.30 -0.46 -0.33
CA LYS A 129 14.30 -0.56 -1.43
C LYS A 129 14.95 -1.07 -2.72
N GLU A 130 16.23 -0.78 -2.90
CA GLU A 130 17.09 -1.16 -4.01
C GLU A 130 17.35 -2.67 -4.05
N GLU A 131 17.32 -3.33 -2.89
CA GLU A 131 17.47 -4.79 -2.78
C GLU A 131 16.15 -5.55 -2.93
N TRP A 132 15.03 -4.84 -3.12
CA TRP A 132 13.73 -5.48 -3.30
C TRP A 132 13.63 -6.09 -4.69
N ILE A 133 13.09 -7.31 -4.75
CA ILE A 133 12.81 -7.98 -6.02
C ILE A 133 11.54 -7.33 -6.58
N ARG A 134 11.71 -6.55 -7.65
CA ARG A 134 10.63 -5.98 -8.44
C ARG A 134 10.40 -6.84 -9.67
N VAL A 135 9.18 -7.35 -9.81
CA VAL A 135 8.71 -7.99 -11.04
C VAL A 135 7.57 -7.16 -11.59
N GLU A 136 7.73 -6.68 -12.83
CA GLU A 136 6.73 -5.84 -13.49
C GLU A 136 5.64 -6.67 -14.16
N ASN A 137 4.45 -6.08 -14.33
CA ASN A 137 3.32 -6.65 -15.08
C ASN A 137 2.92 -8.08 -14.66
N THR A 138 2.89 -8.37 -13.36
CA THR A 138 2.53 -9.70 -12.86
C THR A 138 1.03 -9.93 -12.77
N HIS A 139 0.24 -8.85 -12.75
CA HIS A 139 -1.20 -8.87 -12.64
C HIS A 139 -1.81 -7.59 -13.22
N GLU A 140 -3.13 -7.57 -13.37
CA GLU A 140 -3.85 -6.43 -13.93
C GLU A 140 -3.73 -5.19 -13.04
N ALA A 141 -3.36 -4.07 -13.64
CA ALA A 141 -3.19 -2.79 -12.95
C ALA A 141 -4.56 -2.14 -12.69
N ILE A 142 -4.77 -1.60 -11.49
CA ILE A 142 -5.96 -0.79 -11.17
C ILE A 142 -5.77 0.66 -11.67
N ILE A 143 -4.52 1.14 -11.66
CA ILE A 143 -4.11 2.51 -11.98
C ILE A 143 -3.02 2.49 -13.05
N SER A 144 -3.02 3.46 -13.96
CA SER A 144 -1.96 3.60 -14.95
C SER A 144 -0.64 4.05 -14.32
N LYS A 145 0.48 3.68 -14.93
CA LYS A 145 1.82 4.10 -14.47
C LYS A 145 1.98 5.62 -14.44
N GLU A 146 1.32 6.32 -15.34
CA GLU A 146 1.32 7.78 -15.42
C GLU A 146 0.62 8.41 -14.20
N VAL A 147 -0.62 7.99 -13.91
CA VAL A 147 -1.38 8.47 -12.75
C VAL A 147 -0.63 8.17 -11.45
N PHE A 148 -0.05 6.99 -11.33
CA PHE A 148 0.76 6.62 -10.18
C PHE A 148 1.97 7.54 -9.99
N THR A 149 2.70 7.82 -11.08
CA THR A 149 3.88 8.70 -11.05
C THR A 149 3.50 10.13 -10.62
N ILE A 150 2.42 10.67 -11.18
CA ILE A 150 1.93 12.01 -10.87
C ILE A 150 1.51 12.10 -9.39
N ALA A 151 0.69 11.14 -8.93
CA ALA A 151 0.22 11.09 -7.55
C ALA A 151 1.37 11.01 -6.54
N ASN A 152 2.39 10.20 -6.82
CA ASN A 152 3.58 10.10 -5.97
C ASN A 152 4.43 11.38 -5.98
N THR A 153 4.50 12.08 -7.11
CA THR A 153 5.21 13.36 -7.20
C THR A 153 4.51 14.42 -6.35
N MET A 154 3.18 14.50 -6.43
CA MET A 154 2.38 15.38 -5.58
C MET A 154 2.53 15.02 -4.10
N LEU A 155 2.49 13.73 -3.76
CA LEU A 155 2.69 13.27 -2.38
C LEU A 155 4.06 13.70 -1.82
N LYS A 156 5.14 13.52 -2.59
CA LYS A 156 6.49 13.95 -2.19
C LYS A 156 6.56 15.46 -1.94
N ARG A 157 5.91 16.25 -2.81
CA ARG A 157 5.84 17.71 -2.65
C ARG A 157 5.18 18.10 -1.33
N ASP A 158 4.05 17.47 -1.01
CA ASP A 158 3.29 17.77 0.22
C ASP A 158 4.07 17.40 1.48
N LEU A 159 4.78 16.26 1.45
CA LEU A 159 5.64 15.82 2.55
C LEU A 159 6.82 16.78 2.77
N ASN A 160 7.41 17.31 1.70
CA ASN A 160 8.49 18.29 1.80
C ASN A 160 7.99 19.65 2.32
N ASN A 161 6.83 20.11 1.85
CA ASN A 161 6.21 21.35 2.33
C ASN A 161 5.83 21.29 3.81
N SER A 162 5.36 20.13 4.27
CA SER A 162 5.04 19.91 5.69
C SER A 162 6.28 20.02 6.58
N ARG A 163 7.40 19.39 6.16
CA ARG A 163 8.70 19.50 6.87
C ARG A 163 9.32 20.90 6.82
N GLY A 164 9.02 21.67 5.78
CA GLY A 164 9.45 23.07 5.66
C GLY A 164 8.72 23.99 6.65
N LYS A 165 7.42 23.75 6.89
CA LYS A 165 6.64 24.47 7.91
C LYS A 165 7.19 24.26 9.32
N ASP A 166 7.61 23.05 9.65
CA ASP A 166 8.22 22.74 10.97
C ASP A 166 9.57 23.45 11.21
N LYS A 167 10.22 23.98 10.15
CA LYS A 167 11.50 24.72 10.26
C LYS A 167 11.36 26.25 10.32
N ILE A 168 10.17 26.80 10.04
CA ILE A 168 9.97 28.26 9.96
C ILE A 168 9.61 28.87 11.34
N ASP A 169 9.40 28.05 12.36
CA ASP A 169 9.13 28.54 13.71
C ASP A 169 10.43 28.77 14.50
N ILE A 170 10.53 29.93 15.18
CA ILE A 170 11.44 30.33 16.28
C ILE A 170 12.31 31.60 16.04
N PHE A 171 12.55 32.10 14.81
CA PHE A 171 13.40 33.31 14.64
C PHE A 171 12.94 34.37 13.62
N THR A 172 11.70 34.33 13.14
CA THR A 172 11.13 35.48 12.41
C THR A 172 10.33 36.36 13.36
N GLY A 173 11.05 37.22 14.07
CA GLY A 173 10.55 38.36 14.85
C GLY A 173 11.54 39.51 14.72
#